data_AF-A0A3C1B8C4-F1
#
_entry.id   AF-A0A3C1B8C4-F1
#
_cell.length_a   1.000
_cell.length_b   1.000
_cell.length_c   1.000
_cell.angle_alpha   90.00
_cell.angle_beta   90.00
_cell.angle_gamma   90.00
#
_symmetry.space_group_name_H-M   'P 1'
#
loop_
_entity.id
_entity.type
_entity.pdbx_description
1 polymer ?
#
loop_
_entity_poly.entity_id
_entity_poly.type
_entity_poly.pdbx_seq_one_letter_code
_entity_poly.pdbx_strand_id
1 'polypeptide(L)'
;MTLATLKEVLQPALSGGYAVAGLVTLGWEDMRAYVAAAEAENLPVILQAGPSCRAHTPLPILGKMFRHLGETAAVPVVAHLDHGYTFEECQEALDSGFTSLMFDGSRKPLAQNIDETASIVALAHAAGISCEGEIGFVGYSGGENSAGTDPDEAAKFARETGV
;
A
#
# COMPACT_ATOMS: atom_id res chain seq x y z
N MET A 1 -14.64 -13.34 1.61
CA MET A 1 -14.20 -12.53 2.76
C MET A 1 -14.07 -11.10 2.28
N THR A 2 -14.31 -10.12 3.14
CA THR A 2 -14.23 -8.68 2.80
C THR A 2 -12.83 -8.11 2.97
N LEU A 3 -11.95 -8.80 3.69
CA LEU A 3 -10.51 -8.53 3.65
C LEU A 3 -9.99 -8.83 2.25
N ALA A 4 -9.40 -7.84 1.59
CA ALA A 4 -9.00 -7.90 0.19
C ALA A 4 -7.54 -7.48 0.00
N THR A 5 -6.95 -7.92 -1.10
CA THR A 5 -5.66 -7.46 -1.62
C THR A 5 -5.84 -6.23 -2.51
N LEU A 6 -4.76 -5.49 -2.74
CA LEU A 6 -4.79 -4.31 -3.62
C LEU A 6 -5.19 -4.69 -5.06
N LYS A 7 -4.68 -5.81 -5.58
CA LYS A 7 -5.03 -6.33 -6.91
C LYS A 7 -6.53 -6.58 -7.07
N GLU A 8 -7.19 -7.15 -6.05
CA GLU A 8 -8.62 -7.47 -6.10
C GLU A 8 -9.50 -6.21 -6.23
N VAL A 9 -9.08 -5.09 -5.65
CA VAL A 9 -9.84 -3.83 -5.72
C VAL A 9 -9.42 -2.95 -6.92
N LEU A 10 -8.15 -2.98 -7.33
CA LEU A 10 -7.64 -2.13 -8.41
C LEU A 10 -7.87 -2.69 -9.82
N GLN A 11 -7.90 -4.02 -10.02
CA GLN A 11 -8.16 -4.58 -11.36
C GLN A 11 -9.58 -4.25 -11.89
N PRO A 12 -10.65 -4.33 -11.07
CA PRO A 12 -11.96 -3.82 -11.46
C PRO A 12 -11.96 -2.31 -11.69
N ALA A 13 -11.25 -1.54 -10.86
CA ALA A 13 -11.14 -0.09 -10.98
C ALA A 13 -10.49 0.36 -12.30
N LEU A 14 -9.39 -0.30 -12.67
CA LEU A 14 -8.71 -0.10 -13.95
C LEU A 14 -9.64 -0.39 -15.13
N SER A 15 -10.35 -1.53 -15.08
CA SER A 15 -11.27 -1.94 -16.15
C SER A 15 -12.49 -1.02 -16.27
N GLY A 16 -12.95 -0.48 -15.14
CA GLY A 16 -14.12 0.39 -15.05
C GLY A 16 -13.82 1.88 -15.20
N GLY A 17 -12.55 2.28 -15.28
CA GLY A 17 -12.15 3.69 -15.40
C GLY A 17 -12.43 4.54 -14.16
N TYR A 18 -12.30 3.95 -12.96
CA TYR A 18 -12.45 4.65 -11.68
C TYR A 18 -11.25 4.41 -10.76
N ALA A 19 -11.21 5.12 -9.64
CA ALA A 19 -10.17 4.97 -8.60
C ALA A 19 -10.78 4.45 -7.29
N VAL A 20 -9.95 3.80 -6.48
CA VAL A 20 -10.29 3.38 -5.11
C VAL A 20 -9.61 4.32 -4.13
N ALA A 21 -10.30 4.75 -3.08
CA ALA A 21 -9.73 5.67 -2.10
C ALA A 21 -8.68 4.96 -1.22
N GLY A 22 -7.43 5.40 -1.32
CA GLY A 22 -6.36 5.15 -0.36
C GLY A 22 -6.32 6.26 0.68
N LEU A 23 -6.48 5.89 1.95
CA LEU A 23 -6.58 6.84 3.05
C LEU A 23 -5.57 6.48 4.15
N VAL A 24 -4.60 7.37 4.35
CA VAL A 24 -3.64 7.28 5.46
C VAL A 24 -4.38 7.49 6.77
N THR A 25 -4.25 6.50 7.67
CA THR A 25 -4.91 6.53 8.98
C THR A 25 -3.97 7.09 10.03
N LEU A 26 -4.43 7.91 10.98
CA LEU A 26 -3.59 8.37 12.11
C LEU A 26 -3.91 7.65 13.42
N GLY A 27 -5.08 7.02 13.50
CA GLY A 27 -5.53 6.28 14.67
C GLY A 27 -6.76 5.42 14.40
N TRP A 28 -7.25 4.76 15.44
CA TRP A 28 -8.39 3.83 15.35
C TRP A 28 -9.69 4.51 14.90
N GLU A 29 -9.90 5.75 15.33
CA GLU A 29 -11.07 6.56 14.98
C GLU A 29 -11.15 6.82 13.48
N ASP A 30 -10.03 7.15 12.83
CA ASP A 30 -9.95 7.34 11.38
C ASP A 30 -10.28 6.05 10.64
N MET A 31 -9.66 4.94 11.04
CA MET A 31 -9.86 3.63 10.42
C MET A 31 -11.35 3.25 10.41
N ARG A 32 -12.02 3.44 11.55
CA ARG A 32 -13.46 3.18 11.68
C ARG A 32 -14.29 4.14 10.83
N ALA A 33 -13.96 5.42 10.83
CA ALA A 33 -14.68 6.43 10.06
C ALA A 33 -14.59 6.15 8.55
N TYR A 34 -13.41 5.78 8.06
CA TYR A 34 -13.17 5.48 6.64
C TYR A 34 -13.92 4.23 6.19
N VAL A 35 -13.89 3.15 7.00
CA VAL A 35 -14.65 1.94 6.69
C VAL A 35 -16.16 2.20 6.74
N ALA A 36 -16.66 2.93 7.74
CA ALA A 36 -18.08 3.27 7.81
C ALA A 36 -18.53 4.13 6.61
N ALA A 37 -17.70 5.06 6.14
CA ALA A 37 -17.97 5.84 4.94
C ALA A 37 -17.97 4.96 3.68
N ALA A 38 -17.01 4.04 3.56
CA ALA A 38 -16.94 3.09 2.45
C ALA A 38 -18.17 2.17 2.40
N GLU A 39 -18.65 1.70 3.56
CA GLU A 39 -19.88 0.92 3.68
C GLU A 39 -21.12 1.73 3.28
N ALA A 40 -21.21 2.99 3.70
CA ALA A 40 -22.32 3.88 3.35
C ALA A 40 -22.41 4.14 1.83
N GLU A 41 -21.25 4.24 1.17
CA GLU A 41 -21.15 4.41 -0.28
C GLU A 41 -21.16 3.07 -1.05
N ASN A 42 -21.11 1.94 -0.34
CA ASN A 42 -20.99 0.60 -0.92
C ASN A 42 -19.79 0.46 -1.88
N LEU A 43 -18.64 1.00 -1.48
CA LEU A 43 -17.39 1.03 -2.25
C LEU A 43 -16.23 0.38 -1.47
N PRO A 44 -15.21 -0.17 -2.16
CA PRO A 44 -13.99 -0.64 -1.50
C PRO A 44 -13.15 0.52 -0.94
N VAL A 45 -12.33 0.24 0.07
CA VAL A 45 -11.40 1.20 0.68
C VAL A 45 -10.04 0.59 0.97
N ILE A 46 -8.99 1.39 0.86
CA ILE A 46 -7.62 1.00 1.21
C ILE A 46 -7.21 1.80 2.45
N LEU A 47 -6.98 1.10 3.57
CA LEU A 47 -6.44 1.69 4.79
C LEU A 47 -4.92 1.66 4.73
N GLN A 48 -4.28 2.82 4.85
CA GLN A 48 -2.85 2.99 4.66
C GLN A 48 -2.12 3.28 5.98
N ALA A 49 -1.14 2.45 6.31
CA ALA A 49 -0.24 2.63 7.44
C ALA A 49 1.01 3.45 7.03
N GLY A 50 0.84 4.75 6.86
CA GLY A 50 1.93 5.67 6.50
C GLY A 50 2.95 5.91 7.62
N PRO A 51 4.10 6.54 7.33
CA PRO A 51 5.21 6.70 8.28
C PRO A 51 4.81 7.35 9.62
N SER A 52 3.98 8.39 9.57
CA SER A 52 3.50 9.09 10.78
C SER A 52 2.58 8.21 11.64
N CYS A 53 1.76 7.35 11.03
CA CYS A 53 0.89 6.43 11.75
C CYS A 53 1.72 5.42 12.55
N ARG A 54 2.66 4.76 11.85
CA ARG A 54 3.46 3.69 12.45
C ARG A 54 4.54 4.17 13.44
N ALA A 55 4.87 5.47 13.41
CA ALA A 55 5.67 6.11 14.45
C ALA A 55 4.96 6.12 15.82
N HIS A 56 3.62 6.06 15.85
CA HIS A 56 2.82 6.09 17.07
C HIS A 56 2.14 4.75 17.39
N THR A 57 1.81 3.95 16.37
CA THR A 57 1.16 2.64 16.51
C THR A 57 1.95 1.58 15.73
N PRO A 58 2.63 0.62 16.39
CA PRO A 58 3.46 -0.36 15.70
C PRO A 58 2.69 -1.25 14.70
N LEU A 59 3.38 -1.73 13.66
CA LEU A 59 2.80 -2.58 12.60
C LEU A 59 2.03 -3.80 13.13
N PRO A 60 2.50 -4.54 14.17
CA PRO A 60 1.75 -5.67 14.72
C PRO A 60 0.39 -5.30 15.34
N ILE A 61 0.21 -4.04 15.74
CA ILE A 61 -1.06 -3.51 16.24
C ILE A 61 -1.92 -3.03 15.07
N LEU A 62 -1.34 -2.26 14.15
CA LEU A 62 -2.04 -1.78 12.95
C LEU A 62 -2.59 -2.92 12.10
N GLY A 63 -1.80 -3.97 11.86
CA GLY A 63 -2.22 -5.15 11.12
C GLY A 63 -3.46 -5.78 11.74
N LYS A 64 -3.50 -5.96 13.07
CA LYS A 64 -4.68 -6.49 13.78
C LYS A 64 -5.90 -5.57 13.68
N MET A 65 -5.70 -4.26 13.78
CA MET A 65 -6.78 -3.27 13.64
C MET A 65 -7.38 -3.29 12.22
N PHE A 66 -6.55 -3.26 11.19
CA PHE A 66 -6.98 -3.30 9.80
C PHE A 66 -7.67 -4.63 9.48
N ARG A 67 -7.10 -5.76 9.92
CA ARG A 67 -7.71 -7.08 9.73
C ARG A 67 -9.06 -7.19 10.40
N HIS A 68 -9.21 -6.70 11.64
CA HIS A 68 -10.50 -6.71 12.31
C HIS A 68 -11.57 -5.97 11.49
N LEU A 69 -11.24 -4.78 10.97
CA LEU A 69 -12.17 -4.04 10.12
C LEU A 69 -12.44 -4.76 8.79
N GLY A 70 -11.41 -5.26 8.10
CA GLY A 70 -11.59 -5.96 6.84
C GLY A 70 -12.35 -7.29 6.98
N GLU A 71 -12.26 -7.97 8.11
CA GLU A 71 -13.00 -9.21 8.36
C GLU A 71 -14.46 -8.97 8.78
N THR A 72 -14.80 -7.77 9.25
CA THR A 72 -16.13 -7.43 9.79
C THR A 72 -16.93 -6.44 8.93
N ALA A 73 -16.28 -5.73 8.00
CA ALA A 73 -16.93 -4.80 7.09
C ALA A 73 -17.85 -5.50 6.08
N ALA A 74 -18.82 -4.77 5.55
CA ALA A 74 -19.71 -5.18 4.47
C ALA A 74 -19.12 -4.97 3.05
N VAL A 75 -18.05 -4.18 2.94
CA VAL A 75 -17.36 -3.85 1.68
C VAL A 75 -15.90 -4.32 1.72
N PRO A 76 -15.21 -4.45 0.56
CA PRO A 76 -13.81 -4.83 0.54
C PRO A 76 -12.90 -3.80 1.24
N VAL A 77 -12.01 -4.27 2.12
CA VAL A 77 -11.02 -3.43 2.81
C VAL A 77 -9.63 -4.00 2.59
N VAL A 78 -8.71 -3.15 2.13
CA VAL A 78 -7.29 -3.48 1.98
C VAL A 78 -6.50 -2.97 3.17
N ALA A 79 -5.64 -3.82 3.72
CA ALA A 79 -4.67 -3.48 4.75
C ALA A 79 -3.31 -3.19 4.09
N HIS A 80 -2.95 -1.93 3.90
CA HIS A 80 -1.80 -1.52 3.09
C HIS A 80 -0.70 -0.86 3.92
N LEU A 81 0.54 -1.35 3.79
CA LEU A 81 1.73 -0.65 4.27
C LEU A 81 2.08 0.43 3.26
N ASP A 82 2.06 1.69 3.69
CA ASP A 82 2.32 2.85 2.83
C ASP A 82 3.75 3.37 3.08
N HIS A 83 4.53 3.57 2.02
CA HIS A 83 5.94 3.96 2.07
C HIS A 83 6.82 3.07 2.98
N GLY A 84 6.90 1.75 2.77
CA GLY A 84 7.88 0.89 3.47
C GLY A 84 9.30 1.14 2.94
N TYR A 85 10.28 1.39 3.83
CA TYR A 85 11.63 1.81 3.41
C TYR A 85 12.68 0.72 3.50
N THR A 86 12.39 -0.38 4.21
CA THR A 86 13.32 -1.50 4.38
C THR A 86 12.63 -2.84 4.17
N PHE A 87 13.43 -3.87 3.90
CA PHE A 87 12.96 -5.24 3.82
C PHE A 87 12.31 -5.69 5.14
N GLU A 88 12.91 -5.32 6.26
CA GLU A 88 12.44 -5.67 7.59
C GLU A 88 11.07 -5.05 7.90
N GLU A 89 10.85 -3.78 7.53
CA GLU A 89 9.54 -3.14 7.68
C GLU A 89 8.46 -3.84 6.85
N CYS A 90 8.78 -4.19 5.60
CA CYS A 90 7.87 -4.90 4.70
C CYS A 90 7.56 -6.31 5.23
N GLN A 91 8.57 -7.02 5.73
CA GLN A 91 8.40 -8.33 6.36
C GLN A 91 7.56 -8.25 7.63
N GLU A 92 7.79 -7.27 8.51
CA GLU A 92 6.99 -7.10 9.73
C GLU A 92 5.53 -6.78 9.40
N ALA A 93 5.26 -5.95 8.39
CA ALA A 93 3.90 -5.69 7.93
C ALA A 93 3.23 -6.97 7.39
N LEU A 94 3.94 -7.75 6.56
CA LEU A 94 3.43 -9.03 6.08
C LEU A 94 3.09 -9.97 7.24
N ASP A 95 4.01 -10.15 8.19
CA ASP A 95 3.84 -11.01 9.36
C ASP A 95 2.71 -10.52 10.29
N SER A 96 2.46 -9.21 10.27
CA SER A 96 1.35 -8.56 10.98
C SER A 96 -0.01 -8.72 10.27
N GLY A 97 -0.01 -9.34 9.09
CA GLY A 97 -1.21 -9.75 8.37
C GLY A 97 -1.79 -8.67 7.44
N PHE A 98 -0.96 -7.73 6.99
CA PHE A 98 -1.28 -6.82 5.89
C PHE A 98 -1.55 -7.59 4.59
N THR A 99 -2.37 -7.01 3.72
CA THR A 99 -2.77 -7.61 2.42
C THR A 99 -2.22 -6.85 1.21
N SER A 100 -1.45 -5.81 1.47
CA SER A 100 -0.68 -5.08 0.48
C SER A 100 0.54 -4.44 1.12
N LEU A 101 1.66 -4.43 0.39
CA LEU A 101 2.88 -3.71 0.76
C LEU A 101 3.17 -2.65 -0.30
N MET A 102 3.72 -1.51 0.10
CA MET A 102 4.43 -0.59 -0.78
C MET A 102 5.88 -0.51 -0.33
N PHE A 103 6.80 -0.77 -1.25
CA PHE A 103 8.21 -0.48 -1.04
C PHE A 103 8.58 0.84 -1.73
N ASP A 104 9.02 1.81 -0.95
CA ASP A 104 9.44 3.12 -1.45
C ASP A 104 10.97 3.18 -1.56
N GLY A 105 11.46 2.73 -2.71
CA GLY A 105 12.84 2.89 -3.14
C GLY A 105 13.06 4.12 -4.03
N SER A 106 12.10 5.05 -4.10
CA SER A 106 12.09 6.18 -5.06
C SER A 106 13.34 7.07 -5.00
N ARG A 107 13.97 7.16 -3.81
CA ARG A 107 15.20 7.93 -3.58
C ARG A 107 16.49 7.20 -3.93
N LYS A 108 16.41 5.95 -4.37
CA LYS A 108 17.56 5.12 -4.74
C LYS A 108 17.80 5.18 -6.25
N PRO A 109 19.03 4.92 -6.73
CA PRO A 109 19.25 4.71 -8.16
C PRO A 109 18.31 3.63 -8.71
N LEU A 110 17.77 3.82 -9.91
CA LEU A 110 16.74 2.94 -10.49
C LEU A 110 17.09 1.45 -10.41
N ALA A 111 18.33 1.07 -10.72
CA ALA A 111 18.77 -0.33 -10.64
C ALA A 111 18.64 -0.91 -9.22
N GLN A 112 19.05 -0.14 -8.21
CA GLN A 112 18.92 -0.55 -6.81
C GLN A 112 17.43 -0.60 -6.38
N ASN A 113 16.62 0.35 -6.82
CA ASN A 113 15.18 0.35 -6.56
C ASN A 113 14.50 -0.90 -7.16
N ILE A 114 14.87 -1.26 -8.40
CA ILE A 114 14.38 -2.49 -9.06
C ILE A 114 14.76 -3.73 -8.25
N ASP A 115 16.04 -3.89 -7.89
CA ASP A 115 16.53 -5.07 -7.17
C ASP A 115 15.84 -5.26 -5.80
N GLU A 116 15.72 -4.16 -5.04
CA GLU A 116 15.08 -4.19 -3.73
C GLU A 116 13.57 -4.40 -3.84
N THR A 117 12.88 -3.68 -4.74
CA THR A 117 11.44 -3.86 -4.98
C THR A 117 11.13 -5.29 -5.44
N ALA A 118 11.90 -5.86 -6.37
CA ALA A 118 11.71 -7.23 -6.84
C ALA A 118 11.79 -8.26 -5.70
N SER A 119 12.64 -8.00 -4.70
CA SER A 119 12.76 -8.84 -3.50
C SER A 119 11.48 -8.77 -2.63
N ILE A 120 10.90 -7.58 -2.48
CA ILE A 120 9.63 -7.39 -1.75
C ILE A 120 8.45 -7.97 -2.54
N VAL A 121 8.43 -7.83 -3.87
CA VAL A 121 7.43 -8.45 -4.74
C VAL A 121 7.44 -9.96 -4.60
N ALA A 122 8.62 -10.58 -4.62
CA ALA A 122 8.75 -12.03 -4.43
C ALA A 122 8.20 -12.47 -3.07
N LEU A 123 8.49 -11.72 -2.00
CA LEU A 123 7.96 -11.95 -0.66
C LEU A 123 6.42 -11.83 -0.62
N ALA A 124 5.88 -10.73 -1.14
CA ALA A 124 4.45 -10.44 -1.17
C ALA A 124 3.67 -11.51 -1.97
N HIS A 125 4.14 -11.84 -3.18
CA HIS A 125 3.51 -12.81 -4.05
C HIS A 125 3.57 -14.24 -3.48
N ALA A 126 4.66 -14.61 -2.81
CA ALA A 126 4.74 -15.91 -2.13
C ALA A 126 3.69 -16.04 -1.01
N ALA A 127 3.30 -14.93 -0.38
CA ALA A 127 2.23 -14.86 0.61
C ALA A 127 0.82 -14.59 0.02
N GLY A 128 0.72 -14.43 -1.30
CA GLY A 128 -0.55 -14.17 -1.98
C GLY A 128 -1.12 -12.76 -1.77
N ILE A 129 -0.28 -11.78 -1.41
CA ILE A 129 -0.67 -10.38 -1.22
C ILE A 129 -0.10 -9.49 -2.33
N SER A 130 -0.58 -8.25 -2.44
CA SER A 130 -0.12 -7.30 -3.47
C SER A 130 1.13 -6.54 -3.05
N CYS A 131 1.91 -6.08 -4.03
CA CYS A 131 3.05 -5.19 -3.82
C CYS A 131 2.92 -3.97 -4.75
N GLU A 132 3.24 -2.80 -4.22
CA GLU A 132 3.36 -1.53 -4.93
C GLU A 132 4.83 -1.05 -4.84
N GLY A 133 5.29 -0.33 -5.85
CA GLY A 133 6.60 0.30 -5.88
C GLY A 133 6.53 1.69 -6.50
N GLU A 134 7.46 2.57 -6.11
CA GLU A 134 7.47 3.98 -6.54
C GLU A 134 8.69 4.32 -7.39
N ILE A 135 8.49 5.13 -8.44
CA ILE A 135 9.53 5.79 -9.23
C ILE A 135 9.14 7.26 -9.45
N GLY A 136 10.15 8.12 -9.49
CA GLY A 136 9.96 9.57 -9.44
C GLY A 136 10.07 10.01 -7.99
N PHE A 137 9.63 11.23 -7.68
CA PHE A 137 9.58 11.67 -6.30
C PHE A 137 8.44 12.66 -6.14
N VAL A 138 7.57 12.40 -5.16
CA VAL A 138 6.53 13.35 -4.76
C VAL A 138 7.12 14.33 -3.76
N GLY A 139 7.22 15.59 -4.19
CA GLY A 139 7.65 16.69 -3.33
C GLY A 139 6.64 17.00 -2.22
N TYR A 140 7.15 17.53 -1.11
CA TYR A 140 6.32 17.95 0.02
C TYR A 140 6.19 19.47 0.07
N SER A 141 5.09 19.99 0.60
CA SER A 141 4.90 21.44 0.78
C SER A 141 6.01 22.02 1.67
N GLY A 142 6.83 22.92 1.12
CA GLY A 142 7.99 23.49 1.80
C GLY A 142 9.23 22.58 1.83
N GLY A 143 9.18 21.44 1.14
CA GLY A 143 10.29 20.52 0.95
C GLY A 143 10.88 20.58 -0.47
N GLU A 144 11.41 19.46 -0.93
CA GLU A 144 11.94 19.31 -2.28
C GLU A 144 10.84 19.32 -3.34
N ASN A 145 11.16 19.80 -4.54
CA ASN A 145 10.25 19.76 -5.68
C ASN A 145 10.08 18.32 -6.17
N SER A 146 8.89 18.01 -6.70
CA SER A 146 8.65 16.72 -7.33
C SER A 146 9.55 16.50 -8.54
N ALA A 147 9.97 15.25 -8.74
CA ALA A 147 10.58 14.79 -9.97
C ALA A 147 9.55 13.93 -10.72
N GLY A 148 9.27 14.29 -11.98
CA GLY A 148 8.36 13.51 -12.82
C GLY A 148 8.90 12.11 -13.10
N THR A 149 8.00 11.13 -13.17
CA THR A 149 8.34 9.76 -13.53
C THR A 149 8.61 9.65 -15.03
N ASP A 150 9.78 9.13 -15.41
CA ASP A 150 10.09 8.81 -16.80
C ASP A 150 9.28 7.56 -17.24
N PRO A 151 8.49 7.63 -18.32
CA PRO A 151 7.68 6.50 -18.79
C PRO A 151 8.48 5.26 -19.18
N ASP A 152 9.68 5.42 -19.73
CA ASP A 152 10.54 4.31 -20.13
C ASP A 152 11.14 3.62 -18.89
N GLU A 153 11.50 4.39 -17.87
CA GLU A 153 11.91 3.85 -16.56
C GLU A 153 10.77 3.11 -15.86
N ALA A 154 9.56 3.68 -15.87
CA ALA A 154 8.36 3.03 -15.33
C ALA A 154 8.06 1.69 -16.03
N ALA A 155 8.12 1.67 -17.36
CA ALA A 155 7.91 0.45 -18.13
C ALA A 155 9.00 -0.60 -17.85
N LYS A 156 10.25 -0.18 -17.67
CA LYS A 156 11.36 -1.06 -17.28
C LYS A 156 11.15 -1.64 -15.89
N PHE A 157 10.88 -0.77 -14.91
CA PHE A 157 10.66 -1.16 -13.52
C PHE A 157 9.53 -2.16 -13.38
N ALA A 158 8.35 -1.88 -13.94
CA ALA A 158 7.21 -2.80 -13.88
C ALA A 158 7.55 -4.20 -14.43
N ARG A 159 8.31 -4.27 -15.54
CA ARG A 159 8.74 -5.56 -16.12
C ARG A 159 9.76 -6.30 -15.26
N GLU A 160 10.72 -5.59 -14.67
CA GLU A 160 11.84 -6.19 -13.95
C GLU A 160 11.49 -6.52 -12.49
N THR A 161 10.59 -5.77 -11.85
CA THR A 161 10.13 -6.05 -10.48
C THR A 161 8.92 -6.97 -10.43
N GLY A 162 8.03 -6.87 -11.42
CA GLY A 162 6.77 -7.61 -11.45
C GLY A 162 5.70 -7.09 -10.51
N VAL A 163 5.78 -5.82 -10.08
CA VAL A 163 4.65 -5.11 -9.42
C VAL A 163 3.40 -5.07 -10.29
#